data_AF-A0A7Y4Y374-F1
#
_entry.id   AF-A0A7Y4Y374-F1
#
_cell.length_a   1.000
_cell.length_b   1.000
_cell.length_c   1.000
_cell.angle_alpha   90.00
_cell.angle_beta   90.00
_cell.angle_gamma   90.00
#
_symmetry.space_group_name_H-M   'P 1'
#
loop_
_entity.id
_entity.type
_entity.pdbx_description
1 polymer ?
#
loop_
_entity_poly.entity_id
_entity_poly.type
_entity_poly.pdbx_seq_one_letter_code
_entity_poly.pdbx_strand_id
1 'polypeptide(L)'
;MPDRLDGVPIRAASRTSVQGVPLPYRFLRLRACARGFAIVLLLSLSACAMQTTSNFDTAAWKSQRGVAAQQNQRGPMLASAEKAVQVGMPRDEVIALLGEPDIRDAAAATDLYELGVARYGIDEEFFEITYQDGKVASHRWGRR
;
A
#
# COMPACT_ATOMS: atom_id res chain seq x y z
N MET A 1 45.98 21.65 -62.44
CA MET A 1 47.14 20.74 -62.40
C MET A 1 48.27 21.40 -63.16
N PRO A 2 49.48 21.54 -62.57
CA PRO A 2 49.82 21.37 -61.16
C PRO A 2 49.20 22.52 -60.29
N ASP A 3 49.71 23.12 -59.21
CA ASP A 3 50.97 22.99 -58.45
C ASP A 3 50.82 23.38 -56.94
N ARG A 4 51.80 24.06 -56.34
CA ARG A 4 52.07 24.27 -54.91
C ARG A 4 52.67 25.70 -54.67
N LEU A 5 53.48 25.87 -53.60
CA LEU A 5 54.17 27.09 -53.12
C LEU A 5 53.22 28.07 -52.36
N ASP A 6 53.57 28.76 -51.27
CA ASP A 6 54.76 28.85 -50.38
C ASP A 6 54.26 29.19 -48.93
N GLY A 7 55.03 29.30 -47.83
CA GLY A 7 56.48 29.21 -47.64
C GLY A 7 56.96 29.51 -46.20
N VAL A 8 58.30 29.56 -46.10
CA VAL A 8 59.26 29.96 -45.06
C VAL A 8 59.21 31.49 -44.70
N PRO A 9 60.08 32.16 -43.85
CA PRO A 9 61.01 31.76 -42.75
C PRO A 9 61.20 32.79 -41.54
N ILE A 10 62.24 32.61 -40.68
CA ILE A 10 63.11 33.63 -39.95
C ILE A 10 62.86 34.11 -38.46
N ARG A 11 63.96 34.05 -37.67
CA ARG A 11 64.46 34.78 -36.43
C ARG A 11 63.65 34.94 -35.11
N ALA A 12 64.14 34.25 -34.07
CA ALA A 12 65.00 34.73 -32.96
C ALA A 12 64.57 35.80 -31.91
N ALA A 13 65.24 35.71 -30.73
CA ALA A 13 65.70 36.78 -29.80
C ALA A 13 65.07 36.91 -28.38
N SER A 14 65.76 36.28 -27.40
CA SER A 14 66.28 36.92 -26.15
C SER A 14 65.46 37.02 -24.83
N ARG A 15 66.23 36.99 -23.73
CA ARG A 15 66.03 37.51 -22.33
C ARG A 15 65.37 36.65 -21.22
N THR A 16 66.26 36.03 -20.43
CA THR A 16 66.48 36.19 -18.96
C THR A 16 65.33 36.13 -17.92
N SER A 17 65.48 35.21 -16.94
CA SER A 17 64.95 35.22 -15.53
C SER A 17 63.42 35.18 -15.35
N VAL A 18 62.81 34.59 -14.31
CA VAL A 18 63.16 34.45 -12.88
C VAL A 18 62.73 33.07 -12.30
N GLN A 19 63.24 32.75 -11.10
CA GLN A 19 62.92 31.63 -10.19
C GLN A 19 61.42 31.25 -10.05
N GLY A 20 61.13 29.97 -9.77
CA GLY A 20 59.90 29.59 -9.05
C GLY A 20 59.40 28.14 -9.18
N VAL A 21 59.11 27.50 -8.03
CA VAL A 21 58.21 26.34 -7.81
C VAL A 21 58.67 24.95 -8.36
N PRO A 22 58.59 23.85 -7.57
CA PRO A 22 59.01 22.50 -7.99
C PRO A 22 57.89 21.63 -8.62
N LEU A 23 58.31 20.77 -9.56
CA LEU A 23 57.99 19.33 -9.77
C LEU A 23 56.58 18.75 -9.41
N PRO A 24 56.09 17.75 -10.19
CA PRO A 24 55.76 17.83 -11.61
C PRO A 24 54.36 17.25 -11.94
N TYR A 25 53.78 17.63 -13.08
CA TYR A 25 52.49 17.10 -13.53
C TYR A 25 52.49 15.58 -13.81
N ARG A 26 51.45 14.88 -13.35
CA ARG A 26 50.79 13.85 -14.15
C ARG A 26 49.28 14.07 -14.17
N PHE A 27 48.78 14.51 -15.33
CA PHE A 27 47.37 14.44 -15.69
C PHE A 27 46.97 13.00 -16.08
N LEU A 28 45.68 12.83 -16.42
CA LEU A 28 44.99 11.64 -16.93
C LEU A 28 44.63 10.55 -15.88
N ARG A 29 43.41 9.96 -15.91
CA ARG A 29 42.14 10.42 -16.52
C ARG A 29 40.96 9.56 -16.02
N LEU A 30 39.80 10.21 -15.83
CA LEU A 30 38.43 9.66 -15.98
C LEU A 30 37.87 8.59 -15.01
N ARG A 31 36.53 8.66 -14.87
CA ARG A 31 35.57 7.58 -14.55
C ARG A 31 35.53 6.97 -13.14
N ALA A 32 34.85 7.73 -12.27
CA ALA A 32 33.56 7.35 -11.69
C ALA A 32 33.37 5.94 -11.07
N CYS A 33 33.23 5.94 -9.74
CA CYS A 33 32.33 5.02 -9.02
C CYS A 33 31.45 5.82 -8.04
N ALA A 34 30.53 6.62 -8.57
CA ALA A 34 29.50 7.30 -7.80
C ALA A 34 28.40 6.30 -7.35
N ARG A 35 28.76 5.38 -6.45
CA ARG A 35 27.88 4.31 -5.93
C ARG A 35 28.17 4.05 -4.45
N GLY A 36 27.58 4.88 -3.58
CA GLY A 36 27.72 4.75 -2.12
C GLY A 36 26.69 5.52 -1.30
N PHE A 37 25.55 5.91 -1.90
CA PHE A 37 24.61 6.87 -1.29
C PHE A 37 23.14 6.55 -1.62
N ALA A 38 22.74 5.27 -1.51
CA ALA A 38 21.43 4.80 -1.98
C ALA A 38 20.79 3.62 -1.21
N ILE A 39 21.25 3.28 0.01
CA ILE A 39 20.76 2.09 0.76
C ILE A 39 20.43 2.39 2.24
N VAL A 40 19.99 3.61 2.55
CA VAL A 40 19.55 4.00 3.91
C VAL A 40 18.17 4.69 3.92
N LEU A 41 17.64 5.08 2.75
CA LEU A 41 16.40 5.88 2.62
C LEU A 41 15.17 5.07 2.16
N LEU A 42 15.10 3.78 2.51
CA LEU A 42 14.03 2.86 2.09
C LEU A 42 13.46 1.99 3.24
N LEU A 43 13.60 2.43 4.50
CA LEU A 43 13.09 1.74 5.69
C LEU A 43 11.97 2.53 6.41
N SER A 44 11.15 3.25 5.64
CA SER A 44 10.12 4.18 6.16
C SER A 44 8.71 3.93 5.59
N LEU A 45 8.44 2.74 5.05
CA LEU A 45 7.10 2.34 4.60
C LEU A 45 6.45 1.36 5.59
N SER A 46 5.12 1.42 5.67
CA SER A 46 4.27 0.47 6.39
C SER A 46 4.49 0.35 7.90
N ALA A 47 4.65 1.49 8.58
CA ALA A 47 4.00 1.67 9.87
C ALA A 47 2.48 1.80 9.66
N CYS A 48 1.83 0.71 9.22
CA CYS A 48 0.38 0.63 9.17
C CYS A 48 -0.13 0.79 10.61
N ALA A 49 -0.86 1.86 10.88
CA ALA A 49 -1.49 2.05 12.18
C ALA A 49 -2.51 0.93 12.39
N MET A 50 -2.15 -0.09 13.18
CA MET A 50 -3.11 -1.01 13.76
C MET A 50 -4.02 -0.20 14.67
N GLN A 51 -5.11 0.32 14.11
CA GLN A 51 -6.23 0.79 14.91
C GLN A 51 -6.71 -0.41 15.72
N THR A 52 -6.51 -0.37 17.03
CA THR A 52 -7.06 -1.34 17.96
C THR A 52 -8.57 -1.16 18.08
N THR A 53 -9.28 -1.60 17.04
CA THR A 53 -10.67 -2.02 17.14
C THR A 53 -10.78 -3.07 18.24
N SER A 54 -11.90 -3.12 18.97
CA SER A 54 -12.04 -4.01 20.12
C SER A 54 -11.98 -5.48 19.67
N ASN A 55 -10.85 -6.15 19.91
CA ASN A 55 -10.45 -7.50 19.45
C ASN A 55 -11.60 -8.32 18.87
N PHE A 56 -11.86 -8.12 17.57
CA PHE A 56 -12.86 -8.86 16.81
C PHE A 56 -12.24 -10.17 16.33
N ASP A 57 -12.81 -11.30 16.73
CA ASP A 57 -12.31 -12.61 16.30
C ASP A 57 -12.76 -12.92 14.86
N THR A 58 -11.99 -12.39 13.93
CA THR A 58 -12.07 -12.65 12.49
C THR A 58 -12.07 -14.14 12.16
N ALA A 59 -11.38 -15.00 12.92
CA ALA A 59 -11.33 -16.44 12.63
C ALA A 59 -12.63 -17.13 13.04
N ALA A 60 -13.12 -16.86 14.26
CA ALA A 60 -14.38 -17.39 14.76
C ALA A 60 -15.58 -16.89 13.93
N TRP A 61 -15.61 -15.62 13.51
CA TRP A 61 -16.68 -15.08 12.66
C TRP A 61 -16.73 -15.74 11.27
N LYS A 62 -15.55 -15.91 10.64
CA LYS A 62 -15.43 -16.56 9.32
C LYS A 62 -15.83 -18.03 9.36
N SER A 63 -15.52 -18.74 10.45
CA SER A 63 -15.87 -20.17 10.59
C SER A 63 -17.37 -20.45 10.68
N GLN A 64 -18.21 -19.43 10.94
CA GLN A 64 -19.67 -19.59 10.94
C GLN A 64 -20.32 -19.54 9.55
N ARG A 65 -19.57 -19.24 8.48
CA ARG A 65 -20.15 -19.09 7.13
C ARG A 65 -20.74 -20.42 6.65
N GLY A 66 -22.05 -20.45 6.37
CA GLY A 66 -22.77 -21.68 6.01
C GLY A 66 -23.04 -22.65 7.16
N VAL A 67 -22.81 -22.26 8.42
CA VAL A 67 -23.33 -22.98 9.59
C VAL A 67 -24.84 -22.72 9.71
N ALA A 68 -25.62 -23.77 9.94
CA ALA A 68 -27.08 -23.67 10.05
C ALA A 68 -27.52 -22.63 11.10
N ALA A 69 -28.62 -21.92 10.86
CA ALA A 69 -29.01 -20.74 11.64
C ALA A 69 -29.15 -20.99 13.15
N GLN A 70 -29.59 -22.18 13.57
CA GLN A 70 -29.71 -22.56 14.99
C GLN A 70 -28.37 -22.86 15.68
N GLN A 71 -27.27 -22.92 14.91
CA GLN A 71 -25.92 -23.27 15.37
C GLN A 71 -24.91 -22.12 15.15
N ASN A 72 -25.18 -21.20 14.21
CA ASN A 72 -24.34 -20.05 13.89
C ASN A 72 -24.17 -19.12 15.10
N GLN A 73 -22.91 -18.81 15.46
CA GLN A 73 -22.54 -18.00 16.63
C GLN A 73 -22.17 -16.54 16.33
N ARG A 74 -22.47 -16.02 15.13
CA ARG A 74 -22.16 -14.62 14.78
C ARG A 74 -23.02 -13.59 15.52
N GLY A 75 -24.28 -13.89 15.84
CA GLY A 75 -25.16 -12.97 16.60
C GLY A 75 -24.51 -12.42 17.89
N PRO A 76 -24.01 -13.27 18.80
CA PRO A 76 -23.21 -12.86 19.96
C PRO A 76 -21.95 -12.02 19.65
N MET A 77 -21.41 -12.11 18.43
CA MET A 77 -20.22 -11.38 17.97
C MET A 77 -20.54 -10.03 17.28
N LEU A 78 -21.81 -9.76 16.97
CA LEU A 78 -22.24 -8.59 16.19
C LEU A 78 -21.69 -7.27 16.75
N ALA A 79 -21.77 -7.07 18.06
CA ALA A 79 -21.35 -5.83 18.72
C ALA A 79 -19.82 -5.60 18.77
N SER A 80 -19.00 -6.54 18.25
CA SER A 80 -17.59 -6.32 17.92
C SER A 80 -17.36 -6.23 16.41
N ALA A 81 -18.15 -6.92 15.57
CA ALA A 81 -18.16 -6.73 14.12
C ALA A 81 -18.53 -5.28 13.74
N GLU A 82 -19.59 -4.72 14.33
CA GLU A 82 -20.05 -3.33 14.14
C GLU A 82 -19.05 -2.26 14.59
N LYS A 83 -18.05 -2.63 15.43
CA LYS A 83 -16.95 -1.73 15.85
C LYS A 83 -15.70 -1.90 14.99
N ALA A 84 -15.61 -3.00 14.24
CA ALA A 84 -14.49 -3.30 13.37
C ALA A 84 -14.75 -2.83 11.93
N VAL A 85 -16.00 -2.95 11.44
CA VAL A 85 -16.47 -2.31 10.21
C VAL A 85 -16.63 -0.80 10.46
N GLN A 86 -16.02 0.03 9.63
CA GLN A 86 -16.12 1.50 9.73
C GLN A 86 -16.69 2.09 8.43
N VAL A 87 -17.49 3.15 8.55
CA VAL A 87 -17.93 3.94 7.38
C VAL A 87 -16.70 4.49 6.64
N GLY A 88 -16.68 4.33 5.32
CA GLY A 88 -15.54 4.69 4.45
C GLY A 88 -14.51 3.56 4.23
N MET A 89 -14.59 2.44 4.96
CA MET A 89 -13.78 1.24 4.70
C MET A 89 -14.10 0.67 3.31
N PRO A 90 -13.11 0.31 2.47
CA PRO A 90 -13.37 -0.32 1.17
C PRO A 90 -13.89 -1.75 1.34
N ARG A 91 -14.72 -2.22 0.39
CA ARG A 91 -15.32 -3.57 0.42
C ARG A 91 -14.26 -4.66 0.62
N ASP A 92 -13.12 -4.57 -0.04
CA ASP A 92 -12.05 -5.58 0.06
C ASP A 92 -11.46 -5.69 1.48
N GLU A 93 -11.42 -4.59 2.25
CA GLU A 93 -11.03 -4.62 3.67
C GLU A 93 -12.14 -5.25 4.54
N VAL A 94 -13.42 -5.00 4.22
CA VAL A 94 -14.56 -5.68 4.87
C VAL A 94 -14.50 -7.19 4.62
N ILE A 95 -14.19 -7.64 3.41
CA ILE A 95 -14.02 -9.07 3.09
C ILE A 95 -12.75 -9.63 3.74
N ALA A 96 -11.66 -8.86 3.82
CA ALA A 96 -10.47 -9.25 4.57
C ALA A 96 -10.76 -9.41 6.08
N LEU A 97 -11.69 -8.63 6.64
CA LEU A 97 -12.12 -8.66 8.04
C LEU A 97 -13.15 -9.76 8.34
N LEU A 98 -14.27 -9.78 7.62
CA LEU A 98 -15.45 -10.64 7.87
C LEU A 98 -15.48 -11.93 7.03
N GLY A 99 -14.69 -11.99 5.95
CA GLY A 99 -14.79 -13.03 4.93
C GLY A 99 -15.88 -12.72 3.89
N GLU A 100 -16.13 -13.66 2.98
CA GLU A 100 -17.24 -13.51 2.04
C GLU A 100 -18.59 -13.58 2.78
N PRO A 101 -19.58 -12.74 2.41
CA PRO A 101 -20.92 -12.78 2.96
C PRO A 101 -21.64 -14.07 2.55
N ASP A 102 -22.80 -14.31 3.14
CA ASP A 102 -23.67 -15.42 2.76
C ASP A 102 -24.52 -15.04 1.54
N ILE A 103 -24.96 -13.77 1.46
CA ILE A 103 -25.65 -13.18 0.30
C ILE A 103 -24.95 -11.88 -0.13
N ARG A 104 -24.78 -11.68 -1.44
CA ARG A 104 -24.25 -10.46 -2.06
C ARG A 104 -25.21 -9.94 -3.11
N ASP A 105 -25.69 -8.71 -2.96
CA ASP A 105 -26.48 -8.01 -3.98
C ASP A 105 -25.60 -6.96 -4.69
N ALA A 106 -25.44 -7.13 -6.00
CA ALA A 106 -24.67 -6.21 -6.84
C ALA A 106 -25.49 -5.00 -7.33
N ALA A 107 -26.82 -5.08 -7.33
CA ALA A 107 -27.73 -4.01 -7.74
C ALA A 107 -28.10 -3.08 -6.58
N ALA A 108 -28.35 -3.63 -5.39
CA ALA A 108 -28.50 -2.85 -4.15
C ALA A 108 -27.15 -2.40 -3.55
N ALA A 109 -26.03 -2.91 -4.06
CA ALA A 109 -24.68 -2.73 -3.52
C ALA A 109 -24.59 -3.09 -2.03
N THR A 110 -25.04 -4.29 -1.66
CA THR A 110 -24.99 -4.80 -0.28
C THR A 110 -24.24 -6.13 -0.14
N ASP A 111 -23.70 -6.36 1.05
CA ASP A 111 -23.28 -7.68 1.54
C ASP A 111 -24.09 -8.00 2.80
N LEU A 112 -24.62 -9.22 2.90
CA LEU A 112 -25.41 -9.69 4.03
C LEU A 112 -24.78 -10.93 4.66
N TYR A 113 -24.53 -10.84 5.96
CA TYR A 113 -23.98 -11.91 6.80
C TYR A 113 -25.08 -12.45 7.70
N GLU A 114 -25.35 -13.74 7.62
CA GLU A 114 -26.35 -14.39 8.48
C GLU A 114 -25.75 -14.57 9.88
N LEU A 115 -26.53 -14.21 10.91
CA LEU A 115 -26.09 -14.18 12.30
C LEU A 115 -26.53 -15.41 13.12
N GLY A 116 -27.54 -16.12 12.62
CA GLY A 116 -28.22 -17.22 13.30
C GLY A 116 -29.67 -16.87 13.64
N VAL A 117 -30.33 -17.72 14.43
CA VAL A 117 -31.68 -17.46 14.97
C VAL A 117 -31.56 -16.63 16.25
N ALA A 118 -32.48 -15.67 16.45
CA ALA A 118 -32.59 -14.91 17.69
C ALA A 118 -32.68 -15.83 18.92
N ARG A 119 -31.91 -15.55 19.99
CA ARG A 119 -31.70 -16.46 21.14
C ARG A 119 -32.97 -17.06 21.79
N TYR A 120 -34.12 -16.38 21.66
CA TYR A 120 -35.42 -16.83 22.17
C TYR A 120 -36.55 -16.69 21.12
N GLY A 121 -36.22 -16.57 19.84
CA GLY A 121 -37.16 -16.37 18.73
C GLY A 121 -37.16 -17.51 17.72
N ILE A 122 -37.88 -17.28 16.62
CA ILE A 122 -37.80 -18.12 15.40
C ILE A 122 -37.17 -17.34 14.23
N ASP A 123 -37.18 -16.02 14.31
CA ASP A 123 -36.65 -15.06 13.35
C ASP A 123 -35.15 -15.29 13.09
N GLU A 124 -34.75 -15.26 11.83
CA GLU A 124 -33.33 -15.27 11.44
C GLU A 124 -32.78 -13.84 11.49
N GLU A 125 -31.69 -13.65 12.21
CA GLU A 125 -30.99 -12.37 12.31
C GLU A 125 -29.90 -12.23 11.24
N PHE A 126 -29.69 -11.03 10.74
CA PHE A 126 -28.67 -10.72 9.74
C PHE A 126 -27.99 -9.37 9.98
N PHE A 127 -26.75 -9.25 9.51
CA PHE A 127 -25.98 -8.02 9.46
C PHE A 127 -25.78 -7.62 8.00
N GLU A 128 -26.38 -6.50 7.59
CA GLU A 128 -26.26 -5.97 6.23
C GLU A 128 -25.30 -4.77 6.22
N ILE A 129 -24.40 -4.75 5.24
CA ILE A 129 -23.49 -3.64 4.95
C ILE A 129 -23.87 -3.08 3.58
N THR A 130 -24.16 -1.78 3.51
CA THR A 130 -24.49 -1.06 2.27
C THR A 130 -23.27 -0.26 1.82
N TYR A 131 -22.93 -0.37 0.53
CA TYR A 131 -21.77 0.30 -0.05
C TYR A 131 -22.16 1.43 -0.99
N GLN A 132 -21.36 2.50 -0.98
CA GLN A 132 -21.36 3.55 -2.00
C GLN A 132 -19.92 3.74 -2.49
N ASP A 133 -19.73 3.88 -3.80
CA ASP A 133 -18.41 4.11 -4.42
C ASP A 133 -17.33 3.08 -4.00
N GLY A 134 -17.76 1.82 -3.77
CA GLY A 134 -16.91 0.71 -3.33
C GLY A 134 -16.57 0.68 -1.83
N LYS A 135 -17.15 1.59 -1.03
CA LYS A 135 -16.87 1.78 0.40
C LYS A 135 -18.12 1.67 1.25
N VAL A 136 -17.98 1.29 2.51
CA VAL A 136 -19.09 1.21 3.48
C VAL A 136 -19.74 2.59 3.61
N ALA A 137 -21.01 2.70 3.23
CA ALA A 137 -21.83 3.89 3.47
C ALA A 137 -22.58 3.78 4.81
N SER A 138 -23.09 2.57 5.10
CA SER A 138 -23.76 2.24 6.36
C SER A 138 -23.76 0.74 6.61
N HIS A 139 -24.13 0.34 7.82
CA HIS A 139 -24.42 -1.05 8.18
C HIS A 139 -25.58 -1.10 9.17
N ARG A 140 -26.31 -2.21 9.22
CA ARG A 140 -27.40 -2.44 10.19
C ARG A 140 -27.60 -3.91 10.52
N TRP A 141 -28.09 -4.14 11.73
CA TRP A 141 -28.77 -5.38 12.10
C TRP A 141 -30.19 -5.41 11.53
N GLY A 142 -30.69 -6.61 11.24
CA GLY A 142 -32.07 -6.89 10.83
C GLY A 142 -32.49 -8.31 11.18
N ARG A 143 -33.78 -8.61 10.98
CA ARG A 143 -34.36 -9.95 11.18
C ARG A 143 -35.46 -10.24 10.16
N ARG A 144 -35.70 -11.51 9.88
CA ARG A 144 -36.69 -12.03 8.90
C ARG A 144 -37.39 -13.30 9.38
#